data_AF-A0A952DEP6-F1
#
_entry.id   AF-A0A952DEP6-F1
#
_cell.length_a   1.000
_cell.length_b   1.000
_cell.length_c   1.000
_cell.angle_alpha   90.00
_cell.angle_beta   90.00
_cell.angle_gamma   90.00
#
_symmetry.space_group_name_H-M   'P 1'
#
loop_
_entity.id
_entity.type
_entity.pdbx_description
1 polymer ?
#
loop_
_entity_poly.entity_id
_entity_poly.type
_entity_poly.pdbx_seq_one_letter_code
_entity_poly.pdbx_strand_id
1 'polypeptide(L)' 'MEALNNHNLVEGYNYTEILFEKRPCLNTDGTPVNGLYNAWIILNNPNQYNSYTTKAVK' A
#
# COMPACT_ATOMS: atom_id res chain seq x y z
N MET A 1 -10.68 2.25 -21.99
CA MET A 1 -9.69 1.89 -20.94
C MET A 1 -10.11 0.52 -20.46
N GLU A 2 -9.29 -0.50 -20.69
CA GLU A 2 -9.61 -1.86 -20.25
C GLU A 2 -9.69 -1.90 -18.72
N ALA A 3 -10.65 -2.65 -18.19
CA ALA A 3 -10.76 -2.85 -16.76
C ALA A 3 -9.58 -3.71 -16.28
N LEU A 4 -8.87 -3.24 -15.26
CA LEU A 4 -7.82 -4.04 -14.62
C LEU A 4 -8.45 -5.27 -13.96
N ASN A 5 -7.86 -6.44 -14.18
CA ASN A 5 -8.28 -7.64 -13.50
C ASN A 5 -7.91 -7.56 -12.02
N ASN A 6 -8.87 -7.87 -11.15
CA ASN A 6 -8.60 -7.99 -9.73
C ASN A 6 -7.85 -9.31 -9.47
N HIS A 7 -6.64 -9.22 -8.91
CA HIS A 7 -5.79 -10.38 -8.57
C HIS A 7 -5.85 -10.75 -7.09
N ASN A 8 -6.81 -10.21 -6.33
CA ASN A 8 -6.99 -10.57 -4.93
C ASN A 8 -7.45 -12.03 -4.82
N LEU A 9 -6.74 -12.82 -4.00
CA LEU A 9 -7.06 -14.23 -3.74
C LEU A 9 -8.21 -14.39 -2.75
N VAL A 10 -8.39 -13.40 -1.87
CA VAL A 10 -9.43 -13.39 -0.83
C VAL A 10 -10.22 -12.09 -0.97
N GLU A 11 -11.49 -12.22 -1.31
CA GLU A 11 -12.38 -11.06 -1.41
C GLU A 11 -12.71 -10.48 -0.04
N GLY A 12 -12.80 -9.15 0.04
CA GLY A 12 -13.22 -8.45 1.25
C GLY A 12 -12.23 -8.49 2.43
N TYR A 13 -11.01 -9.00 2.22
CA TYR A 13 -10.00 -8.99 3.27
C TYR A 13 -9.53 -7.57 3.60
N ASN A 14 -9.57 -7.22 4.88
CA ASN A 14 -9.13 -5.92 5.36
C ASN A 14 -7.83 -6.07 6.16
N TYR A 15 -6.73 -5.58 5.60
CA TYR A 15 -5.43 -5.61 6.27
C TYR A 15 -5.40 -4.66 7.47
N THR A 16 -5.11 -5.19 8.66
CA THR A 16 -4.98 -4.36 9.88
C THR A 16 -3.52 -4.05 10.24
N GLU A 17 -2.60 -4.95 9.87
CA GLU A 17 -1.16 -4.84 10.16
C GLU A 17 -0.35 -4.29 8.98
N ILE A 18 -1.02 -3.91 7.89
CA ILE A 18 -0.40 -3.27 6.73
C ILE A 18 -1.19 -2.01 6.41
N LEU A 19 -0.48 -0.89 6.31
CA LEU A 19 -1.02 0.36 5.79
C LEU A 19 -0.55 0.52 4.35
N PHE A 20 -1.48 0.97 3.50
CA PHE A 20 -1.20 1.30 2.11
C PHE A 20 -1.49 2.78 1.86
N GLU A 21 -0.47 3.52 1.43
CA GLU A 21 -0.58 4.93 1.09
C GLU A 21 -0.11 5.18 -0.34
N LYS A 22 -0.84 6.03 -1.07
CA LYS A 22 -0.37 6.60 -2.34
C LYS A 22 0.13 8.01 -2.09
N ARG A 23 1.45 8.19 -2.13
CA ARG A 23 2.08 9.51 -1.96
C ARG A 23 2.38 10.12 -3.33
N PRO A 24 2.18 11.44 -3.54
CA PRO A 24 2.46 12.07 -4.82
C PRO A 24 3.94 11.88 -5.19
N CYS A 25 4.21 11.53 -6.46
CA CYS A 25 5.55 11.55 -6.99
C CYS A 25 5.91 12.99 -7.38
N LEU A 26 6.99 13.53 -6.81
CA LEU A 26 7.39 14.91 -7.05
C LEU A 26 8.39 14.98 -8.21
N ASN A 27 8.25 16.00 -9.04
CA ASN A 27 9.21 16.34 -10.08
C ASN A 27 10.41 17.08 -9.48
N THR A 28 11.44 17.36 -10.28
CA THR A 28 12.67 18.03 -9.81
C THR A 28 12.43 19.44 -9.24
N ASP A 29 11.33 20.07 -9.63
CA ASP A 29 10.86 21.36 -9.13
C ASP A 29 9.99 21.27 -7.86
N GLY A 30 9.74 20.06 -7.36
CA GLY A 30 8.92 19.78 -6.19
C GLY A 30 7.41 19.70 -6.46
N THR A 31 6.96 19.81 -7.71
CA THR A 31 5.53 19.71 -8.06
C THR A 31 5.09 18.25 -8.21
N PRO A 32 3.85 17.88 -7.82
CA PRO A 32 3.32 16.53 -8.04
C PRO A 32 3.12 16.22 -9.53
N VAL A 33 3.56 15.04 -9.97
CA VAL A 33 3.31 14.53 -11.32
C VAL A 33 1.92 13.89 -11.38
N ASN A 34 1.06 14.39 -12.25
CA ASN A 34 -0.32 13.90 -12.37
C ASN A 34 -0.36 12.42 -12.78
N GLY A 35 -1.15 11.63 -12.06
CA GLY A 35 -1.30 10.19 -12.30
C GLY A 35 -0.14 9.32 -11.82
N LEU A 36 0.96 9.90 -11.29
CA LEU A 36 2.11 9.16 -10.79
C LEU A 36 2.22 9.25 -9.26
N TYR A 37 2.34 8.08 -8.63
CA TYR A 37 2.36 7.96 -7.17
C TYR A 37 3.42 6.97 -6.73
N ASN A 38 4.01 7.23 -5.57
CA ASN A 38 4.78 6.25 -4.81
C ASN A 38 3.80 5.43 -3.97
N ALA A 39 3.80 4.11 -4.19
CA ALA A 39 3.05 3.18 -3.36
C ALA A 39 3.87 2.84 -2.11
N TRP A 40 3.35 3.21 -0.94
CA TRP A 40 3.97 2.93 0.35
C TRP A 40 3.21 1.80 1.02
N ILE A 41 3.92 0.69 1.27
CA ILE A 41 3.42 -0.47 2.00
C ILE A 41 4.15 -0.49 3.33
N ILE A 42 3.43 -0.26 4.43
CA ILE A 42 4.01 -0.01 5.75
C ILE A 42 3.53 -1.10 6.70
N LEU A 43 4.46 -1.75 7.40
CA LEU A 43 4.13 -2.67 8.49
C LEU A 43 3.62 -1.87 9.70
N ASN A 44 2.44 -2.23 10.18
CA ASN A 44 1.70 -1.56 11.26
C ASN A 44 1.40 -2.55 12.38
N ASN A 45 2.46 -2.99 13.06
CA ASN A 45 2.39 -3.88 14.22
C ASN A 45 3.27 -3.33 15.36
N PRO A 46 2.92 -2.16 15.93
CA PRO A 46 3.79 -1.46 16.89
C PRO A 46 4.08 -2.29 18.14
N ASN A 47 3.14 -3.13 18.57
CA ASN A 47 3.30 -4.02 19.73
C ASN A 47 4.43 -5.05 19.57
N GLN A 48 4.82 -5.33 18.32
CA GLN A 48 5.94 -6.21 17.99
C GLN A 48 6.99 -5.48 17.15
N TYR A 49 7.18 -4.17 17.37
CA TYR A 49 8.17 -3.34 16.66
C TYR A 49 8.05 -3.43 15.13
N ASN A 50 6.81 -3.52 14.62
CA ASN A 50 6.48 -3.71 13.21
C ASN A 50 7.03 -5.00 12.59
N SER A 51 7.19 -6.05 13.41
CA SER A 51 7.54 -7.38 12.92
C SER A 51 6.53 -7.88 11.89
N TYR A 52 7.05 -8.55 10.87
CA TYR A 52 6.23 -9.21 9.85
C TYR A 52 5.74 -10.56 10.35
N THR A 53 4.47 -10.63 10.71
CA THR A 53 3.84 -11.84 11.24
C THR A 53 2.95 -12.52 10.22
N THR A 54 2.50 -13.75 10.49
CA THR A 54 1.53 -14.44 9.62
C THR A 54 0.21 -13.70 9.51
N LYS A 55 -0.16 -12.88 10.49
CA LYS A 55 -1.38 -12.06 10.46
C LYS A 55 -1.27 -10.87 9.51
N ALA A 56 -0.06 -10.43 9.18
CA ALA A 56 0.15 -9.43 8.13
C ALA A 56 -0.08 -10.00 6.72
N VAL A 57 0.06 -11.32 6.54
CA VAL A 57 -0.03 -12.00 5.22
C VAL A 57 -1.40 -12.61 4.96
N LYS A 58 -1.96 -13.23 6.00
CA LYS A 58 -3.28 -13.84 5.99
C LYS A 58 -4.35 -12.77 6.02
#